data_AF-A0A958HND3-F1
#
_entry.id   AF-A0A958HND3-F1
#
_cell.length_a   1.000
_cell.length_b   1.000
_cell.length_c   1.000
_cell.angle_alpha   90.00
_cell.angle_beta   90.00
_cell.angle_gamma   90.00
#
_symmetry.space_group_name_H-M   'P 1'
#
loop_
_entity.id
_entity.type
_entity.pdbx_description
1 polymer ?
#
loop_
_entity_poly.entity_id
_entity_poly.type
_entity_poly.pdbx_seq_one_letter_code
_entity_poly.pdbx_strand_id
1 'polypeptide(L)'
;NWKLFDDDLIVGTVNLWETLEALFWLDEWGYDGWFGLDLFPYREDPAQVVNETIRNLKFGYELLDRVPRDELRACMHSYDAIRISQLMRQMLGGS
;
A
#
# COMPACT_ATOMS: atom_id res chain seq x y z
N ASN A 1 6.62 -15.67 11.60
CA ASN A 1 6.41 -14.25 11.94
C ASN A 1 6.92 -13.50 10.71
N TRP A 2 6.05 -12.76 10.01
CA TRP A 2 6.30 -12.24 8.66
C TRP A 2 6.56 -10.71 8.63
N LYS A 3 6.88 -10.16 9.81
CA LYS A 3 7.05 -8.72 10.05
C LYS A 3 8.29 -8.43 10.91
N LEU A 4 9.15 -9.44 11.09
CA LEU A 4 10.26 -9.40 12.05
C LEU A 4 11.61 -9.24 11.36
N PHE A 5 11.73 -9.71 10.11
CA PHE A 5 12.94 -9.65 9.31
C PHE A 5 12.61 -9.22 7.88
N ASP A 6 13.62 -9.22 7.03
CA ASP A 6 13.51 -9.02 5.59
C ASP A 6 12.98 -10.32 4.96
N ASP A 7 11.66 -10.49 5.00
CA ASP A 7 10.99 -11.73 4.63
C ASP A 7 10.70 -11.84 3.10
N ASP A 8 11.00 -10.78 2.33
CA ASP A 8 10.90 -10.70 0.85
C ASP A 8 9.56 -11.17 0.25
N LEU A 9 8.46 -10.77 0.90
CA LEU A 9 7.10 -11.21 0.58
C LEU A 9 6.43 -10.33 -0.48
N ILE A 10 5.34 -10.86 -1.09
CA ILE A 10 4.46 -10.10 -1.98
C ILE A 10 4.01 -8.80 -1.30
N VAL A 11 4.25 -7.67 -1.96
CA VAL A 11 3.96 -6.33 -1.42
C VAL A 11 2.48 -6.18 -1.05
N GLY A 12 2.21 -5.50 0.06
CA GLY A 12 0.86 -5.21 0.54
C GLY A 12 0.15 -6.37 1.26
N THR A 13 0.75 -7.56 1.35
CA THR A 13 0.12 -8.72 2.04
C THR A 13 0.25 -8.67 3.56
N VAL A 14 1.30 -8.03 4.10
CA VAL A 14 1.54 -7.91 5.55
C VAL A 14 1.47 -6.46 6.04
N ASN A 15 1.98 -5.52 5.25
CA ASN A 15 2.08 -4.09 5.59
C ASN A 15 1.22 -3.23 4.65
N LEU A 16 -0.06 -3.57 4.50
CA LEU A 16 -0.95 -2.88 3.55
C LEU A 16 -0.97 -1.36 3.77
N TRP A 17 -1.20 -0.90 5.00
CA TRP A 17 -1.36 0.52 5.29
C TRP A 17 -0.07 1.32 5.10
N GLU A 18 1.06 0.75 5.53
CA GLU A 18 2.37 1.37 5.31
C GLU A 18 2.73 1.40 3.81
N THR A 19 2.33 0.38 3.05
CA THR A 19 2.47 0.36 1.58
C THR A 19 1.64 1.47 0.94
N LEU A 20 0.39 1.65 1.36
CA LEU A 20 -0.48 2.72 0.85
C LEU A 20 0.08 4.10 1.14
N GLU A 21 0.62 4.32 2.33
CA GLU A 21 1.27 5.59 2.69
C GLU A 21 2.50 5.87 1.81
N ALA A 22 3.33 4.86 1.56
CA ALA A 22 4.47 5.00 0.64
C ALA A 22 4.02 5.36 -0.78
N LEU A 23 3.00 4.66 -1.31
CA LEU A 23 2.46 4.93 -2.65
C LEU A 23 1.85 6.34 -2.75
N PHE A 24 1.14 6.78 -1.70
CA PHE A 24 0.60 8.14 -1.63
C PHE A 24 1.70 9.17 -1.77
N TRP A 25 2.79 9.07 -1.00
CA TRP A 25 3.86 10.08 -1.06
C TRP A 25 4.64 10.05 -2.37
N LEU A 26 4.85 8.87 -2.98
CA LEU A 26 5.44 8.79 -4.31
C LEU A 26 4.60 9.55 -5.35
N ASP A 27 3.28 9.42 -5.28
CA ASP A 27 2.34 10.14 -6.15
C ASP A 27 2.33 11.65 -5.85
N GLU A 28 2.25 12.04 -4.57
CA GLU A 28 2.26 13.46 -4.18
C GLU A 28 3.56 14.20 -4.53
N TRP A 29 4.68 13.48 -4.62
CA TRP A 29 5.96 14.03 -5.08
C TRP A 29 6.14 13.97 -6.59
N GLY A 30 5.18 13.41 -7.34
CA GLY A 30 5.26 13.27 -8.78
C GLY A 30 6.36 12.32 -9.23
N TYR A 31 6.64 11.26 -8.46
CA TYR A 31 7.63 10.27 -8.83
C TYR A 31 7.20 9.50 -10.09
N ASP A 32 8.00 9.57 -11.15
CA ASP A 32 7.75 8.94 -12.45
C ASP A 32 8.81 7.87 -12.81
N GLY A 33 9.60 7.44 -11.83
CA GLY A 33 10.67 6.46 -11.99
C GLY A 33 10.23 5.00 -11.90
N TRP A 34 11.22 4.12 -11.69
CA TRP A 34 11.04 2.67 -11.70
C TRP A 34 10.71 2.11 -10.31
N PHE A 35 9.75 1.19 -10.26
CA PHE A 35 9.50 0.36 -9.08
C PHE A 35 10.37 -0.90 -9.15
N GLY A 36 11.45 -0.93 -8.38
CA GLY A 36 12.25 -2.14 -8.19
C GLY A 36 11.55 -3.11 -7.25
N LEU A 37 11.35 -4.35 -7.70
CA LEU A 37 10.74 -5.41 -6.87
C LEU A 37 11.86 -6.32 -6.36
N ASP A 38 12.19 -6.19 -5.07
CA ASP A 38 13.10 -7.08 -4.37
C ASP A 38 12.26 -8.13 -3.63
N LEU A 39 12.25 -9.36 -4.14
CA LEU A 39 11.35 -10.44 -3.74
C LEU A 39 12.10 -11.78 -3.79
N PHE A 40 11.82 -12.67 -2.84
CA PHE A 40 12.48 -13.96 -2.71
C PHE A 40 11.44 -15.07 -2.51
N PRO A 41 10.80 -15.53 -3.60
CA PRO A 41 9.75 -16.54 -3.53
C PRO A 41 10.33 -17.94 -3.25
N TYR A 42 10.25 -18.38 -1.99
CA TYR A 42 10.79 -19.66 -1.56
C TYR A 42 9.93 -20.87 -1.96
N ARG A 43 8.60 -20.71 -2.09
CA ARG A 43 7.64 -21.82 -2.26
C ARG A 43 6.73 -21.68 -3.45
N GLU A 44 6.60 -20.47 -3.98
CA GLU A 44 5.68 -20.08 -5.03
C GLU A 44 6.39 -19.97 -6.39
N ASP A 45 5.61 -19.94 -7.48
CA ASP A 45 6.14 -19.62 -8.79
C ASP A 45 6.62 -18.15 -8.84
N PRO A 46 7.89 -17.87 -9.17
CA PRO A 46 8.43 -16.51 -9.13
C PRO A 46 7.71 -15.53 -10.06
N ALA A 47 7.27 -15.99 -11.25
CA ALA A 47 6.58 -15.12 -12.19
C ALA A 47 5.18 -14.74 -11.66
N GLN A 48 4.48 -15.68 -11.01
CA GLN A 48 3.20 -15.39 -10.36
C GLN A 48 3.36 -14.41 -9.20
N VAL A 49 4.40 -14.55 -8.38
CA VAL A 49 4.70 -13.64 -7.25
C VAL A 49 4.95 -12.20 -7.73
N VAL A 50 5.74 -12.03 -8.79
CA VAL A 50 5.96 -10.71 -9.42
C VAL A 50 4.65 -10.15 -9.97
N ASN A 51 3.86 -10.97 -10.68
CA ASN A 51 2.58 -10.54 -11.24
C ASN A 51 1.58 -10.10 -10.17
N GLU A 52 1.47 -10.84 -9.05
CA GLU A 52 0.62 -10.44 -7.91
C GLU A 52 1.13 -9.17 -7.23
N THR A 53 2.45 -9.03 -7.08
CA THR A 53 3.04 -7.80 -6.53
C THR A 53 2.67 -6.57 -7.35
N ILE A 54 2.76 -6.65 -8.69
CA ILE A 54 2.36 -5.56 -9.59
C ILE A 54 0.86 -5.27 -9.46
N ARG A 55 0.02 -6.31 -9.35
CA ARG A 55 -1.43 -6.13 -9.13
C ARG A 55 -1.71 -5.44 -7.80
N ASN A 56 -1.03 -5.80 -6.72
CA ASN A 56 -1.20 -5.18 -5.41
C ASN A 56 -0.78 -3.71 -5.40
N LEU A 57 0.31 -3.35 -6.08
CA LEU A 57 0.71 -1.93 -6.23
C LEU A 57 -0.37 -1.11 -6.95
N LYS A 58 -0.91 -1.63 -8.06
CA LYS A 58 -2.01 -0.99 -8.81
C LYS A 58 -3.28 -0.87 -7.96
N PHE A 59 -3.65 -1.94 -7.27
CA PHE A 59 -4.77 -1.94 -6.34
C PHE A 59 -4.56 -0.94 -5.19
N GLY A 60 -3.32 -0.72 -4.76
CA GLY A 60 -2.99 0.30 -3.78
C GLY A 60 -3.36 1.71 -4.25
N TYR A 61 -3.03 2.06 -5.50
CA TYR A 61 -3.48 3.33 -6.09
C TYR A 61 -5.00 3.40 -6.21
N GLU A 62 -5.67 2.32 -6.62
CA GLU A 62 -7.14 2.27 -6.66
C GLU A 62 -7.78 2.48 -5.27
N LEU A 63 -7.13 2.03 -4.19
CA LEU A 63 -7.59 2.29 -2.82
C LEU A 63 -7.41 3.76 -2.42
N LEU A 64 -6.29 4.38 -2.79
CA LEU A 64 -6.04 5.80 -2.54
C LEU A 64 -7.07 6.68 -3.26
N ASP A 65 -7.45 6.32 -4.49
CA ASP A 65 -8.41 7.06 -5.30
C ASP A 65 -9.86 7.01 -4.77
N ARG A 66 -10.16 6.14 -3.80
CA ARG A 66 -11.49 6.07 -3.15
C ARG A 66 -11.74 7.17 -2.13
N VAL A 67 -10.70 7.94 -1.78
CA VAL A 67 -10.78 9.02 -0.80
C VAL A 67 -10.26 10.30 -1.44
N PRO A 68 -10.94 11.45 -1.27
CA PRO A 68 -10.44 12.73 -1.74
C PRO A 68 -9.01 13.02 -1.26
N ARG A 69 -8.17 13.55 -2.14
CA ARG A 69 -6.74 13.68 -1.85
C ARG A 69 -6.43 14.59 -0.66
N ASP A 70 -7.15 15.71 -0.56
CA ASP A 70 -7.04 16.64 0.56
C ASP A 70 -7.46 16.01 1.90
N GLU A 71 -8.40 15.07 1.87
CA GLU A 71 -8.87 14.33 3.05
C GLU A 71 -7.81 13.35 3.56
N LEU A 72 -7.11 12.66 2.64
CA LEU A 72 -5.97 11.82 2.99
C LEU A 72 -4.84 12.63 3.62
N ARG A 73 -4.46 13.74 2.97
CA ARG A 73 -3.42 14.65 3.45
C ARG A 73 -3.77 15.20 4.83
N ALA A 74 -5.00 15.67 5.02
CA ALA A 74 -5.46 16.16 6.32
C ALA A 74 -5.40 15.07 7.40
N CYS A 75 -5.80 13.83 7.06
CA CYS A 75 -5.77 12.72 8.00
C CYS A 75 -4.34 12.32 8.42
N MET A 76 -3.38 12.37 7.50
CA MET A 76 -1.97 12.09 7.82
C MET A 76 -1.37 13.13 8.78
N HIS A 77 -1.93 14.34 8.84
CA HIS A 77 -1.47 15.42 9.73
C HIS A 77 -2.26 15.54 11.04
N SER A 78 -3.44 14.92 11.17
CA SER A 78 -4.37 15.21 12.28
C SER A 78 -4.07 14.48 13.58
N TYR A 79 -3.22 13.44 13.56
CA TYR A 79 -3.04 12.49 14.67
C TYR A 79 -4.37 11.90 15.21
N ASP A 80 -5.46 11.99 14.44
CA ASP A 80 -6.79 11.53 14.83
C ASP A 80 -6.98 10.05 14.48
N ALA A 81 -6.70 9.18 15.46
CA ALA A 81 -6.82 7.74 15.29
C ALA A 81 -8.25 7.27 14.94
N ILE A 82 -9.29 8.00 15.35
CA ILE A 82 -10.68 7.66 15.02
C ILE A 82 -10.92 7.90 13.53
N ARG A 83 -10.52 9.07 13.03
CA ARG A 83 -10.67 9.42 11.62
C ARG A 83 -9.84 8.53 10.72
N ILE A 84 -8.60 8.22 11.10
CA ILE A 84 -7.76 7.24 10.39
C ILE A 84 -8.49 5.91 10.27
N SER A 85 -9.04 5.39 11.36
CA SER A 85 -9.77 4.12 11.36
C SER A 85 -11.01 4.13 10.45
N GLN A 86 -11.75 5.24 10.41
CA GLN A 86 -12.91 5.41 9.52
C GLN A 86 -12.48 5.41 8.05
N LEU A 87 -11.42 6.16 7.72
CA LEU A 87 -10.87 6.23 6.38
C LEU A 87 -10.36 4.88 5.89
N MET A 88 -9.67 4.13 6.74
CA MET A 88 -9.25 2.76 6.44
C MET A 88 -10.43 1.87 6.06
N ARG A 89 -11.56 1.93 6.79
CA ARG A 89 -12.77 1.17 6.42
C ARG A 89 -13.39 1.66 5.12
N GLN A 90 -13.48 2.97 4.93
CA GLN A 90 -14.02 3.59 3.71
C GLN A 90 -13.24 3.16 2.46
N MET A 91 -11.91 3.16 2.51
CA MET A 91 -11.05 2.66 1.43
C MET A 91 -11.40 1.21 1.06
N LEU A 92 -11.67 0.37 2.06
CA LEU A 92 -12.05 -1.03 1.85
C LEU A 92 -13.52 -1.22 1.44
N GLY A 93 -14.30 -0.15 1.30
CA GLY A 93 -15.72 -0.19 0.94
C GLY A 93 -16.67 -0.49 2.11
N GLY A 94 -16.17 -0.40 3.35
CA GLY A 94 -16.98 -0.52 4.57
C GLY A 94 -17.57 0.81 5.03
N SER A 95 -18.54 0.71 5.95
CA SER A 95 -19.16 1.85 6.68
C SER A 95 -18.38 2.27 7.92
#